data_AF-A0A358KGN9-F1
#
_entry.id   AF-A0A358KGN9-F1
#
_cell.length_a   1.000
_cell.length_b   1.000
_cell.length_c   1.000
_cell.angle_alpha   90.00
_cell.angle_beta   90.00
_cell.angle_gamma   90.00
#
_symmetry.space_group_name_H-M   'P 1'
#
loop_
_entity.id
_entity.type
_entity.pdbx_description
1 polymer ?
#
loop_
_entity_poly.entity_id
_entity_poly.type
_entity_poly.pdbx_seq_one_letter_code
_entity_poly.pdbx_strand_id
1 'polypeptide(L)'
;IVDEVDSILIDEARTPLIISGPAAASLDKEYRQANPKIKSLVQAQHKLVNGYLIEAEKLSKTLQNEAPSENADELSAELGLLLYKSRLGEPKSPRLLALLEEPQNQKLLDKAELALHADQSKKDLYDQKEELFFGIEEKSHDADLTEKGRAFLSPNDTEAFMLPDLTEEQHRIDTDDSLDAQSRMAAKTKLQDVFKSKAETIHITGQLLKAYSLYIRDVQYVVQENKVIIVDEHTGRAMPGRRWSDGLHQAVEAKEGVTIEQETQTLATITIQNYFRLYDKL
;
A
#
# COMPACT_ATOMS: atom_id res chain seq x y z
N ILE A 1 -34.95 25.37 13.86
CA ILE A 1 -35.53 25.98 12.66
C ILE A 1 -34.38 26.17 11.70
N VAL A 2 -34.06 25.07 11.02
CA VAL A 2 -33.17 24.99 9.86
C VAL A 2 -33.97 25.50 8.66
N ASP A 3 -33.42 26.42 7.86
CA ASP A 3 -34.09 26.88 6.65
C ASP A 3 -33.81 25.96 5.44
N GLU A 4 -34.50 26.18 4.30
CA GLU A 4 -34.30 25.35 3.10
C GLU A 4 -32.87 25.37 2.58
N VAL A 5 -32.14 26.48 2.79
CA VAL A 5 -30.75 26.63 2.35
C VAL A 5 -29.83 25.81 3.27
N ASP A 6 -30.06 25.85 4.58
CA ASP A 6 -29.34 25.05 5.56
C ASP A 6 -29.61 23.54 5.36
N SER A 7 -30.82 23.15 4.97
CA SER A 7 -31.15 21.75 4.65
C SER A 7 -30.34 21.22 3.47
N ILE A 8 -30.15 22.04 2.42
CA ILE A 8 -29.32 21.67 1.27
C ILE A 8 -27.86 21.51 1.70
N LEU A 9 -27.34 22.41 2.55
CA LEU A 9 -25.97 22.32 3.06
C LEU A 9 -25.74 21.08 3.93
N ILE A 10 -26.74 20.67 4.72
CA ILE A 10 -26.71 19.44 5.53
C ILE A 10 -26.71 18.20 4.63
N ASP A 11 -27.52 18.20 3.57
CA ASP A 11 -27.59 17.10 2.62
C ASP A 11 -26.31 16.98 1.76
N GLU A 12 -25.67 18.10 1.44
CA GLU A 12 -24.41 18.12 0.70
C GLU A 12 -23.16 17.83 1.56
N ALA A 13 -23.27 17.88 2.89
CA ALA A 13 -22.16 17.60 3.79
C ALA A 13 -21.77 16.11 3.79
N ARG A 14 -20.72 15.78 3.01
CA ARG A 14 -20.23 14.40 2.85
C ARG A 14 -19.24 13.94 3.92
N THR A 15 -18.73 14.86 4.74
CA THR A 15 -17.74 14.54 5.77
C THR A 15 -18.44 14.25 7.10
N PRO A 16 -18.34 13.02 7.64
CA PRO A 16 -18.97 12.69 8.92
C PRO A 16 -18.26 13.38 10.09
N LEU A 17 -19.01 13.60 11.17
CA LEU A 17 -18.45 14.00 12.46
C LEU A 17 -17.85 12.75 13.12
N ILE A 18 -16.59 12.87 13.55
CA ILE A 18 -15.81 11.77 14.12
C ILE A 18 -15.33 12.17 15.51
N ILE A 19 -15.55 11.30 16.51
CA ILE A 19 -14.93 11.38 17.82
C ILE A 19 -13.78 10.37 17.82
N SER A 20 -12.56 10.87 17.96
CA SER A 20 -11.36 10.03 18.04
C SER A 20 -10.85 9.95 19.48
N GLY A 21 -10.30 8.80 19.85
CA GLY A 21 -9.62 8.60 21.12
C GLY A 21 -8.27 7.91 20.93
N PRO A 22 -7.43 7.81 21.97
CA PRO A 22 -6.17 7.07 21.89
C PRO A 22 -6.45 5.59 21.61
N ALA A 23 -5.69 4.99 20.70
CA ALA A 23 -5.71 3.55 20.50
C ALA A 23 -5.22 2.81 21.76
N ALA A 24 -5.77 1.63 22.01
CA ALA A 24 -5.47 0.85 23.22
C ALA A 24 -4.01 0.35 23.29
N ALA A 25 -3.34 0.23 22.14
CA ALA A 25 -1.95 -0.18 22.05
C ALA A 25 -1.16 0.76 21.13
N SER A 26 0.10 1.03 21.51
CA SER A 26 1.04 1.75 20.66
C SER A 26 1.84 0.74 19.85
N LEU A 27 1.88 0.92 18.53
CA LEU A 27 2.66 0.09 17.60
C LEU A 27 4.05 0.69 17.28
N ASP A 28 4.52 1.67 18.07
CA ASP A 28 5.80 2.37 17.83
C ASP A 28 6.98 1.39 17.73
N LYS A 29 7.03 0.41 18.64
CA LYS A 29 8.11 -0.57 18.68
C LYS A 29 8.11 -1.45 17.44
N GLU A 30 6.94 -1.89 17.01
CA GLU A 30 6.71 -2.78 15.89
C GLU A 30 7.08 -2.08 14.58
N TYR A 31 6.64 -0.83 14.39
CA TYR A 31 7.06 0.00 13.25
C TYR A 31 8.57 0.20 13.20
N ARG A 32 9.23 0.52 14.33
CA ARG A 32 10.68 0.68 14.39
C ARG A 32 11.44 -0.62 14.10
N GLN A 33 10.92 -1.76 14.54
CA GLN A 33 11.53 -3.06 14.29
C GLN A 33 11.41 -3.48 12.81
N ALA A 34 10.27 -3.22 12.18
CA ALA A 34 10.03 -3.56 10.79
C ALA A 34 10.77 -2.62 9.81
N ASN A 35 10.82 -1.32 10.11
CA ASN A 35 11.29 -0.28 9.19
C ASN A 35 12.67 -0.55 8.54
N PRO A 36 13.73 -0.98 9.25
CA PRO A 36 15.03 -1.25 8.62
C PRO A 36 14.96 -2.32 7.52
N LYS A 37 14.21 -3.41 7.75
CA LYS A 37 14.07 -4.50 6.77
C LYS A 37 13.27 -4.03 5.57
N ILE A 38 12.17 -3.30 5.79
CA ILE A 38 11.35 -2.76 4.70
C ILE A 38 12.14 -1.74 3.88
N LYS A 39 12.93 -0.88 4.52
CA LYS A 39 13.83 0.05 3.83
C LYS A 39 14.81 -0.69 2.92
N SER A 40 15.42 -1.78 3.38
CA SER A 40 16.30 -2.60 2.55
C SER A 40 15.58 -3.28 1.38
N LEU A 41 14.35 -3.75 1.61
CA LEU A 41 13.50 -4.32 0.55
C LEU A 41 13.15 -3.28 -0.52
N VAL A 42 12.73 -2.09 -0.12
CA VAL A 42 12.46 -0.96 -1.03
C VAL A 42 13.72 -0.58 -1.82
N GLN A 43 14.89 -0.56 -1.19
CA GLN A 43 16.15 -0.33 -1.92
C GLN A 43 16.47 -1.42 -2.94
N ALA A 44 16.12 -2.68 -2.66
CA ALA A 44 16.28 -3.77 -3.61
C ALA A 44 15.30 -3.66 -4.78
N GLN A 45 14.04 -3.32 -4.50
CA GLN A 45 13.03 -2.98 -5.51
C GLN A 45 13.50 -1.83 -6.41
N HIS A 46 14.00 -0.74 -5.82
CA HIS A 46 14.49 0.41 -6.56
C HIS A 46 15.61 0.07 -7.53
N LYS A 47 16.57 -0.76 -7.11
CA LYS A 47 17.64 -1.23 -7.99
C LYS A 47 17.10 -2.05 -9.16
N LEU A 48 16.12 -2.92 -8.90
CA LEU A 48 15.48 -3.74 -9.93
C LEU A 48 14.73 -2.87 -10.95
N VAL A 49 13.85 -1.98 -10.48
CA VAL A 49 13.05 -1.10 -11.34
C VAL A 49 13.93 -0.11 -12.11
N ASN A 50 14.99 0.42 -11.48
CA ASN A 50 15.96 1.26 -12.19
C ASN A 50 16.65 0.50 -13.33
N GLY A 51 16.87 -0.82 -13.20
CA GLY A 51 17.32 -1.68 -14.29
C GLY A 51 16.35 -1.67 -15.48
N TYR A 52 15.06 -1.92 -15.21
CA TYR A 52 14.02 -1.85 -16.25
C TYR A 52 13.95 -0.48 -16.93
N LEU A 53 14.07 0.60 -16.17
CA LEU A 53 14.01 1.97 -16.69
C LEU A 53 15.22 2.32 -17.57
N ILE A 54 16.42 1.81 -17.25
CA ILE A 54 17.61 1.97 -18.11
C ILE A 54 17.39 1.29 -19.47
N GLU A 55 16.82 0.08 -19.46
CA GLU A 55 16.54 -0.66 -20.68
C GLU A 55 15.42 0.01 -21.49
N ALA A 56 14.35 0.44 -20.82
CA ALA A 56 13.24 1.17 -21.44
C ALA A 56 13.72 2.46 -22.13
N GLU A 57 14.62 3.24 -21.50
CA GLU A 57 15.22 4.43 -22.14
C GLU A 57 16.03 4.11 -23.39
N LYS A 58 16.78 3.00 -23.39
CA LYS A 58 17.54 2.58 -24.56
C LYS A 58 16.60 2.21 -25.70
N LEU A 59 15.60 1.36 -25.43
CA LEU A 59 14.61 0.95 -26.42
C LEU A 59 13.81 2.13 -26.97
N SER A 60 13.39 3.05 -26.11
CA SER A 60 12.66 4.25 -26.52
C SER A 60 13.50 5.11 -27.48
N LYS A 61 14.80 5.29 -27.21
CA LYS A 61 15.73 6.00 -28.12
C LYS A 61 15.96 5.27 -29.44
N THR A 62 16.12 3.94 -29.41
CA THR A 62 16.28 3.13 -30.62
C THR A 62 15.05 3.25 -31.53
N LEU A 63 13.85 3.12 -30.96
CA LEU A 63 12.58 3.23 -31.70
C LEU A 63 12.33 4.65 -32.27
N GLN A 64 12.89 5.69 -31.67
CA GLN A 64 12.78 7.07 -32.17
C GLN A 64 13.77 7.39 -33.29
N ASN A 65 14.99 6.86 -33.24
CA ASN A 65 16.10 7.30 -34.09
C ASN A 65 16.38 6.39 -35.30
N GLU A 66 15.93 5.14 -35.27
CA GLU A 66 16.20 4.16 -36.32
C GLU A 66 15.04 4.03 -37.30
N ALA A 67 15.35 3.76 -38.58
CA ALA A 67 14.33 3.40 -39.56
C ALA A 67 13.60 2.12 -39.10
N PRO A 68 12.33 1.90 -39.47
CA PRO A 68 11.56 0.74 -39.03
C PRO A 68 12.34 -0.56 -39.32
N SER A 69 12.84 -1.20 -38.26
CA SER A 69 13.48 -2.51 -38.34
C SER A 69 12.42 -3.60 -38.38
N GLU A 70 12.76 -4.79 -38.90
CA GLU A 70 11.85 -5.95 -38.86
C GLU A 70 11.40 -6.32 -37.42
N ASN A 71 12.20 -5.92 -36.41
CA ASN A 71 11.94 -6.22 -35.00
C ASN A 71 11.24 -5.06 -34.25
N ALA A 72 10.78 -4.01 -34.95
CA ALA A 72 10.22 -2.81 -34.30
C ALA A 72 9.00 -3.13 -33.41
N ASP A 73 8.16 -4.09 -33.80
CA ASP A 73 7.00 -4.52 -33.02
C ASP A 73 7.40 -5.26 -31.74
N GLU A 74 8.42 -6.11 -31.81
CA GLU A 74 8.96 -6.86 -30.66
C GLU A 74 9.58 -5.90 -29.64
N LEU A 75 10.44 -4.98 -30.10
CA LEU A 75 11.06 -3.95 -29.24
C LEU A 75 10.00 -3.02 -28.60
N SER A 76 8.93 -2.72 -29.33
CA SER A 76 7.81 -1.92 -28.80
C SER A 76 7.04 -2.68 -27.72
N ALA A 77 6.83 -3.98 -27.89
CA ALA A 77 6.20 -4.82 -26.88
C ALA A 77 7.06 -4.93 -25.61
N GLU A 78 8.37 -5.13 -25.77
CA GLU A 78 9.33 -5.17 -24.68
C GLU A 78 9.38 -3.84 -23.90
N LEU A 79 9.44 -2.71 -24.61
CA LEU A 79 9.38 -1.38 -24.00
C LEU A 79 8.09 -1.19 -23.19
N GLY A 80 6.93 -1.55 -23.76
CA GLY A 80 5.65 -1.49 -23.05
C GLY A 80 5.65 -2.33 -21.77
N LEU A 81 6.21 -3.53 -21.82
CA LEU A 81 6.31 -4.42 -20.68
C LEU A 81 7.23 -3.87 -19.57
N LEU A 82 8.40 -3.34 -19.93
CA LEU A 82 9.33 -2.72 -18.97
C LEU A 82 8.71 -1.51 -18.27
N LEU A 83 7.99 -0.67 -19.02
CA LEU A 83 7.26 0.47 -18.48
C LEU A 83 6.14 0.01 -17.54
N TYR A 84 5.39 -1.03 -17.90
CA TYR A 84 4.35 -1.61 -17.07
C TYR A 84 4.89 -2.18 -15.75
N LYS A 85 5.96 -2.99 -15.80
CA LYS A 85 6.64 -3.51 -14.60
C LYS A 85 7.16 -2.40 -13.71
N SER A 86 7.73 -1.35 -14.31
CA SER A 86 8.21 -0.19 -13.58
C SER A 86 7.06 0.55 -12.88
N ARG A 87 5.88 0.66 -13.51
CA ARG A 87 4.68 1.26 -12.91
C ARG A 87 4.14 0.42 -11.76
N LEU A 88 4.12 -0.91 -11.89
CA LEU A 88 3.73 -1.81 -10.79
C LEU A 88 4.69 -1.72 -9.61
N GLY A 89 5.99 -1.55 -9.87
CA GLY A 89 7.01 -1.58 -8.83
C GLY A 89 7.26 -0.25 -8.14
N GLU A 90 7.38 0.84 -8.91
CA GLU A 90 7.63 2.20 -8.41
C GLU A 90 6.85 3.24 -9.24
N PRO A 91 5.52 3.34 -9.04
CA PRO A 91 4.66 4.19 -9.87
C PRO A 91 5.03 5.68 -9.81
N LYS A 92 5.58 6.15 -8.69
CA LYS A 92 6.00 7.54 -8.49
C LYS A 92 7.46 7.80 -8.84
N SER A 93 8.14 6.88 -9.52
CA SER A 93 9.54 7.06 -9.95
C SER A 93 9.66 8.27 -10.90
N PRO A 94 10.48 9.29 -10.60
CA PRO A 94 10.66 10.45 -11.48
C PRO A 94 11.11 10.07 -12.90
N ARG A 95 11.92 9.02 -13.01
CA ARG A 95 12.44 8.52 -14.28
C ARG A 95 11.36 7.82 -15.11
N LEU A 96 10.46 7.07 -14.45
CA LEU A 96 9.28 6.51 -15.11
C LEU A 96 8.36 7.63 -15.60
N LEU A 97 8.05 8.60 -14.73
CA LEU A 97 7.17 9.72 -15.07
C LEU A 97 7.71 10.50 -16.28
N ALA A 98 9.02 10.78 -16.33
CA ALA A 98 9.66 11.43 -17.47
C ALA A 98 9.53 10.61 -18.77
N LEU A 99 9.71 9.28 -18.72
CA LEU A 99 9.49 8.42 -19.90
C LEU A 99 8.04 8.45 -20.38
N LEU A 100 7.08 8.60 -19.48
CA LEU A 100 5.65 8.62 -19.81
C LEU A 100 5.15 9.98 -20.30
N GLU A 101 5.97 11.03 -20.28
CA GLU A 101 5.67 12.29 -20.96
C GLU A 101 5.57 12.10 -22.49
N GLU A 102 6.25 11.08 -23.03
CA GLU A 102 6.17 10.69 -24.43
C GLU A 102 4.87 9.91 -24.72
N PRO A 103 3.95 10.42 -25.58
CA PRO A 103 2.66 9.79 -25.82
C PRO A 103 2.74 8.36 -26.38
N GLN A 104 3.83 8.06 -27.11
CA GLN A 104 4.08 6.71 -27.62
C GLN A 104 4.37 5.73 -26.47
N ASN A 105 5.19 6.13 -25.50
CA ASN A 105 5.53 5.29 -24.35
C ASN A 105 4.28 5.00 -23.51
N GLN A 106 3.41 5.99 -23.31
CA GLN A 106 2.12 5.80 -22.64
C GLN A 106 1.24 4.78 -23.37
N LYS A 107 1.11 4.89 -24.70
CA LYS A 107 0.35 3.92 -25.51
C LYS A 107 0.92 2.50 -25.43
N LEU A 108 2.24 2.35 -25.41
CA LEU A 108 2.89 1.04 -25.30
C LEU A 108 2.68 0.42 -23.92
N LEU A 109 2.75 1.22 -22.85
CA LEU A 109 2.39 0.79 -21.50
C LEU A 109 0.94 0.30 -21.45
N ASP A 110 -0.01 1.11 -21.93
CA ASP A 110 -1.44 0.76 -21.91
C ASP A 110 -1.72 -0.51 -22.73
N LYS A 111 -1.03 -0.68 -23.86
CA LYS A 111 -1.12 -1.90 -24.70
C LYS A 111 -0.59 -3.13 -23.96
N ALA A 112 0.55 -3.01 -23.28
CA ALA A 112 1.12 -4.10 -22.49
C ALA A 112 0.23 -4.47 -21.30
N GLU A 113 -0.31 -3.47 -20.59
CA GLU A 113 -1.30 -3.69 -19.54
C GLU A 113 -2.52 -4.44 -20.07
N LEU A 114 -3.13 -3.95 -21.16
CA LEU A 114 -4.30 -4.58 -21.74
C LEU A 114 -4.04 -6.04 -22.16
N ALA A 115 -2.87 -6.31 -22.74
CA ALA A 115 -2.49 -7.67 -23.15
C ALA A 115 -2.40 -8.63 -21.96
N LEU A 116 -1.78 -8.21 -20.86
CA LEU A 116 -1.64 -9.02 -19.65
C LEU A 116 -2.97 -9.27 -18.93
N HIS A 117 -3.91 -8.33 -19.02
CA HIS A 117 -5.27 -8.48 -18.46
C HIS A 117 -6.27 -9.14 -19.41
N ALA A 118 -5.92 -9.34 -20.68
CA ALA A 118 -6.79 -10.01 -21.66
C ALA A 118 -6.88 -11.53 -21.41
N ASP A 119 -5.81 -12.13 -20.87
CA ASP A 119 -5.81 -13.54 -20.48
C ASP A 119 -6.67 -13.77 -19.22
N GLN A 120 -7.71 -14.58 -19.35
CA GLN A 120 -8.59 -14.96 -18.23
C GLN A 120 -7.86 -15.72 -17.14
N SER A 121 -6.79 -16.45 -17.47
CA SER A 121 -5.99 -17.19 -16.49
C SER A 121 -5.12 -16.26 -15.65
N LYS A 122 -4.83 -15.04 -16.15
CA LYS A 122 -3.93 -14.04 -15.57
C LYS A 122 -2.53 -14.58 -15.27
N LYS A 123 -2.14 -15.71 -15.88
CA LYS A 123 -0.88 -16.37 -15.57
C LYS A 123 0.31 -15.46 -15.88
N ASP A 124 0.35 -14.93 -17.09
CA ASP A 124 1.44 -14.05 -17.51
C ASP A 124 1.49 -12.79 -16.64
N LEU A 125 0.33 -12.23 -16.26
CA LEU A 125 0.26 -11.08 -15.34
C LEU A 125 0.92 -11.41 -13.98
N TYR A 126 0.61 -12.57 -13.40
CA TYR A 126 1.21 -12.99 -12.14
C TYR A 126 2.71 -13.28 -12.28
N ASP A 127 3.13 -13.90 -13.38
CA ASP A 127 4.55 -14.15 -13.65
C ASP A 127 5.34 -12.83 -13.71
N GLN A 128 4.78 -11.78 -14.36
CA GLN A 128 5.40 -10.45 -14.37
C GLN A 128 5.41 -9.78 -12.99
N LYS A 129 4.34 -9.95 -12.20
CA LYS A 129 4.29 -9.41 -10.82
C LYS A 129 5.34 -10.06 -9.92
N GLU A 130 5.51 -11.38 -10.01
CA GLU A 130 6.45 -12.15 -9.17
C GLU A 130 7.93 -11.86 -9.48
N GLU A 131 8.26 -11.19 -10.59
CA GLU A 131 9.62 -10.66 -10.80
C GLU A 131 9.98 -9.54 -9.80
N LEU A 132 8.99 -8.79 -9.32
CA LEU A 132 9.15 -7.70 -8.36
C LEU A 132 9.30 -8.23 -6.94
N PHE A 133 9.77 -7.42 -5.99
CA PHE A 133 9.71 -7.75 -4.56
C PHE A 133 8.34 -7.43 -3.96
N PHE A 134 7.69 -6.41 -4.47
CA PHE A 134 6.32 -6.05 -4.14
C PHE A 134 5.68 -5.30 -5.31
N GLY A 135 4.36 -5.36 -5.39
CA GLY A 135 3.55 -4.53 -6.28
C GLY A 135 2.87 -3.42 -5.50
N ILE A 136 2.70 -2.26 -6.14
CA ILE A 136 1.94 -1.12 -5.62
C ILE A 136 0.73 -0.89 -6.52
N GLU A 137 -0.46 -0.89 -5.94
CA GLU A 137 -1.70 -0.53 -6.63
C GLU A 137 -2.10 0.91 -6.28
N GLU A 138 -1.84 1.84 -7.20
CA GLU A 138 -2.06 3.27 -6.97
C GLU A 138 -3.53 3.64 -6.69
N LYS A 139 -4.48 2.91 -7.27
CA LYS A 139 -5.90 3.23 -7.13
C LYS A 139 -6.42 2.90 -5.74
N SER A 140 -6.15 1.69 -5.25
CA SER A 140 -6.56 1.27 -3.91
C SER A 140 -5.60 1.72 -2.83
N HIS A 141 -4.39 2.19 -3.20
CA HIS A 141 -3.29 2.43 -2.28
C HIS A 141 -2.99 1.16 -1.47
N ASP A 142 -2.78 0.06 -2.16
CA ASP A 142 -2.36 -1.21 -1.57
C ASP A 142 -0.95 -1.58 -2.00
N ALA A 143 -0.27 -2.33 -1.15
CA ALA A 143 1.07 -2.84 -1.39
C ALA A 143 1.09 -4.33 -1.07
N ASP A 144 1.40 -5.15 -2.08
CA ASP A 144 1.39 -6.61 -1.98
C ASP A 144 2.80 -7.16 -2.12
N LEU A 145 3.22 -7.97 -1.15
CA LEU A 145 4.48 -8.71 -1.23
C LEU A 145 4.34 -9.88 -2.21
N THR A 146 5.31 -10.00 -3.10
CA THR A 146 5.50 -11.19 -3.94
C THR A 146 6.18 -12.30 -3.13
N GLU A 147 6.27 -13.50 -3.68
CA GLU A 147 7.07 -14.57 -3.07
C GLU A 147 8.53 -14.15 -2.88
N LYS A 148 9.08 -13.48 -3.89
CA LYS A 148 10.42 -12.89 -3.86
C LYS A 148 10.58 -11.89 -2.71
N GLY A 149 9.57 -11.05 -2.47
CA GLY A 149 9.55 -10.13 -1.33
C GLY A 149 9.48 -10.82 0.03
N ARG A 150 8.61 -11.82 0.17
CA ARG A 150 8.48 -12.60 1.40
C ARG A 150 9.79 -13.34 1.73
N ALA A 151 10.40 -13.98 0.74
CA ALA A 151 11.68 -14.66 0.89
C ALA A 151 12.81 -13.69 1.26
N PHE A 152 12.79 -12.45 0.77
CA PHE A 152 13.76 -11.43 1.16
C PHE A 152 13.61 -11.01 2.63
N LEU A 153 12.37 -10.82 3.11
CA LEU A 153 12.11 -10.38 4.48
C LEU A 153 12.30 -11.50 5.52
N SER A 154 11.93 -12.72 5.15
CA SER A 154 11.92 -13.91 6.00
C SER A 154 12.48 -15.13 5.26
N PRO A 155 13.80 -15.20 5.00
CA PRO A 155 14.41 -16.26 4.20
C PRO A 155 14.29 -17.66 4.82
N ASN A 156 14.09 -17.74 6.14
CA ASN A 156 13.96 -18.99 6.87
C ASN A 156 12.51 -19.35 7.24
N ASP A 157 11.54 -18.53 6.84
CA ASP A 157 10.13 -18.72 7.19
C ASP A 157 9.23 -18.23 6.04
N THR A 158 8.83 -19.18 5.19
CA THR A 158 7.92 -18.95 4.06
C THR A 158 6.51 -18.56 4.51
N GLU A 159 6.14 -18.94 5.73
CA GLU A 159 4.81 -18.71 6.31
C GLU A 159 4.74 -17.39 7.09
N ALA A 160 5.85 -16.65 7.23
CA ALA A 160 5.92 -15.44 8.07
C ALA A 160 4.86 -14.40 7.71
N PHE A 161 4.49 -14.31 6.44
CA PHE A 161 3.52 -13.37 5.89
C PHE A 161 2.23 -14.06 5.39
N MET A 162 1.96 -15.29 5.84
CA MET A 162 0.72 -16.01 5.54
C MET A 162 -0.14 -16.17 6.78
N LEU A 163 -1.42 -15.79 6.67
CA LEU A 163 -2.39 -15.95 7.74
C LEU A 163 -2.85 -17.41 7.80
N PRO A 164 -2.83 -18.05 8.99
CA PRO A 164 -3.37 -19.39 9.13
C PRO A 164 -4.90 -19.38 8.96
N ASP A 165 -5.46 -20.44 8.36
CA ASP A 165 -6.90 -20.66 8.36
C ASP A 165 -7.34 -21.04 9.77
N LEU A 166 -7.91 -20.06 10.48
CA LEU A 166 -8.38 -20.27 11.86
C LEU A 166 -9.45 -21.35 11.95
N THR A 167 -10.29 -21.51 10.93
CA THR A 167 -11.38 -22.49 10.96
C THR A 167 -10.81 -23.90 10.89
N GLU A 168 -9.92 -24.13 9.92
CA GLU A 168 -9.29 -25.42 9.73
C GLU A 168 -8.40 -25.80 10.92
N GLU A 169 -7.55 -24.88 11.38
CA GLU A 169 -6.63 -25.13 12.49
C GLU A 169 -7.38 -25.33 13.82
N GLN A 170 -8.44 -24.57 14.09
CA GLN A 170 -9.26 -24.80 15.29
C GLN A 170 -9.97 -26.15 15.25
N HIS A 171 -10.50 -26.55 14.08
CA HIS A 171 -11.12 -27.86 13.92
C HIS A 171 -10.10 -28.97 14.19
N ARG A 172 -8.88 -28.88 13.64
CA ARG A 172 -7.80 -29.84 13.90
C ARG A 172 -7.51 -29.97 15.40
N ILE A 173 -7.39 -28.85 16.11
CA ILE A 173 -7.17 -28.80 17.57
C ILE A 173 -8.35 -29.42 18.34
N ASP A 174 -9.59 -29.20 17.90
CA ASP A 174 -10.78 -29.77 18.52
C ASP A 174 -10.87 -31.29 18.35
N THR A 175 -10.46 -31.79 17.19
CA THR A 175 -10.47 -33.23 16.86
C THR A 175 -9.24 -33.99 17.33
N ASP A 176 -8.26 -33.32 17.95
CA ASP A 176 -7.07 -33.98 18.47
C ASP A 176 -7.37 -34.69 19.80
N ASP A 177 -7.47 -36.02 19.73
CA ASP A 177 -7.72 -36.90 20.87
C ASP A 177 -6.55 -36.96 21.86
N SER A 178 -5.35 -36.49 21.48
CA SER A 178 -4.18 -36.44 22.36
C SER A 178 -4.20 -35.26 23.34
N LEU A 179 -5.04 -34.25 23.08
CA LEU A 179 -5.14 -33.04 23.91
C LEU A 179 -6.28 -33.16 24.94
N ASP A 180 -5.96 -32.88 26.20
CA ASP A 180 -6.98 -32.64 27.21
C ASP A 180 -7.66 -31.28 27.01
N ALA A 181 -8.73 -31.02 27.76
CA ALA A 181 -9.51 -29.79 27.62
C ALA A 181 -8.67 -28.52 27.86
N GLN A 182 -7.71 -28.57 28.79
CA GLN A 182 -6.86 -27.44 29.12
C GLN A 182 -5.84 -27.16 28.01
N SER A 183 -5.19 -28.20 27.50
CA SER A 183 -4.20 -28.13 26.42
C SER A 183 -4.84 -27.71 25.11
N ARG A 184 -6.08 -28.17 24.83
CA ARG A 184 -6.88 -27.73 23.70
C ARG A 184 -7.18 -26.24 23.75
N MET A 185 -7.61 -25.74 24.92
CA MET A 185 -7.88 -24.31 25.12
C MET A 185 -6.60 -23.48 24.95
N ALA A 186 -5.48 -23.92 25.54
CA ALA A 186 -4.18 -23.26 25.41
C ALA A 186 -3.68 -23.21 23.95
N ALA A 187 -3.86 -24.30 23.20
CA ALA A 187 -3.51 -24.38 21.79
C ALA A 187 -4.33 -23.39 20.95
N LYS A 188 -5.64 -23.27 21.22
CA LYS A 188 -6.51 -22.28 20.58
C LYS A 188 -6.09 -20.83 20.88
N THR A 189 -5.77 -20.52 22.14
CA THR A 189 -5.26 -19.19 22.50
C THR A 189 -3.95 -18.90 21.77
N LYS A 190 -3.01 -19.85 21.75
CA LYS A 190 -1.75 -19.70 21.01
C LYS A 190 -1.97 -19.46 19.52
N LEU A 191 -2.92 -20.18 18.90
CA LEU A 191 -3.27 -19.97 17.49
C LEU A 191 -3.82 -18.56 17.24
N GLN A 192 -4.68 -18.05 18.12
CA GLN A 192 -5.19 -16.68 18.05
C GLN A 192 -4.06 -15.64 18.19
N ASP A 193 -3.13 -15.84 19.11
CA ASP A 193 -1.98 -14.95 19.31
C ASP A 193 -1.07 -14.94 18.08
N VAL A 194 -0.79 -16.10 17.49
CA VAL A 194 -0.01 -16.22 16.24
C VAL A 194 -0.72 -15.52 15.09
N PHE A 195 -2.02 -15.74 14.91
CA PHE A 195 -2.80 -15.06 13.88
C PHE A 195 -2.74 -13.54 14.04
N LYS A 196 -2.96 -13.03 15.26
CA LYS A 196 -2.92 -11.60 15.55
C LYS A 196 -1.54 -11.01 15.26
N SER A 197 -0.47 -11.64 15.72
CA SER A 197 0.90 -11.17 15.50
C SER A 197 1.28 -11.16 14.00
N LYS A 198 0.87 -12.18 13.24
CA LYS A 198 1.09 -12.22 11.79
C LYS A 198 0.29 -11.14 11.06
N ALA A 199 -0.99 -10.98 11.40
CA ALA A 199 -1.85 -9.94 10.82
C ALA A 199 -1.28 -8.53 11.05
N GLU A 200 -0.80 -8.25 12.26
CA GLU A 200 -0.14 -6.99 12.60
C GLU A 200 1.15 -6.78 11.80
N THR A 201 1.98 -7.82 11.67
CA THR A 201 3.21 -7.76 10.87
C THR A 201 2.94 -7.48 9.39
N ILE A 202 1.94 -8.16 8.81
CA ILE A 202 1.51 -7.95 7.43
C ILE A 202 0.99 -6.53 7.24
N HIS A 203 0.13 -6.06 8.14
CA HIS A 203 -0.42 -4.71 8.10
C HIS A 203 0.68 -3.64 8.17
N ILE A 204 1.56 -3.70 9.18
CA ILE A 204 2.68 -2.75 9.35
C ILE A 204 3.59 -2.76 8.12
N THR A 205 3.86 -3.94 7.56
CA THR A 205 4.66 -4.08 6.34
C THR A 205 4.00 -3.38 5.15
N GLY A 206 2.70 -3.61 4.94
CA GLY A 206 1.93 -2.91 3.92
C GLY A 206 1.96 -1.39 4.11
N GLN A 207 1.74 -0.89 5.33
CA GLN A 207 1.78 0.55 5.62
C GLN A 207 3.16 1.16 5.36
N LEU A 208 4.24 0.48 5.74
CA LEU A 208 5.61 0.92 5.45
C LEU A 208 5.91 0.93 3.95
N LEU A 209 5.54 -0.13 3.22
CA LEU A 209 5.71 -0.17 1.75
C LEU A 209 5.00 1.00 1.07
N LYS A 210 3.77 1.32 1.50
CA LYS A 210 3.03 2.49 1.02
C LYS A 210 3.73 3.79 1.37
N ALA A 211 4.15 3.97 2.62
CA ALA A 211 4.86 5.15 3.08
C ALA A 211 6.13 5.40 2.24
N TYR A 212 6.88 4.36 1.91
CA TYR A 212 8.08 4.49 1.06
C TYR A 212 7.76 4.77 -0.41
N SER A 213 6.71 4.17 -0.96
CA SER A 213 6.48 4.13 -2.41
C SER A 213 5.53 5.20 -2.94
N LEU A 214 4.57 5.65 -2.11
CA LEU A 214 3.49 6.57 -2.53
C LEU A 214 3.57 7.95 -1.87
N TYR A 215 4.13 8.03 -0.67
CA TYR A 215 4.19 9.27 0.10
C TYR A 215 5.57 9.88 -0.01
N ILE A 216 5.71 10.93 -0.82
CA ILE A 216 6.98 11.61 -1.08
C ILE A 216 7.07 12.86 -0.23
N ARG A 217 8.21 13.01 0.44
CA ARG A 217 8.54 14.21 1.20
C ARG A 217 8.61 15.42 0.27
N ASP A 218 8.13 16.56 0.76
CA ASP A 218 7.97 17.84 0.05
C ASP A 218 6.91 17.81 -1.07
N VAL A 219 6.13 16.72 -1.18
CA VAL A 219 4.94 16.62 -2.04
C VAL A 219 3.70 16.32 -1.20
N GLN A 220 3.62 15.14 -0.58
CA GLN A 220 2.50 14.74 0.27
C GLN A 220 2.63 15.24 1.71
N TYR A 221 3.86 15.47 2.17
CA TYR A 221 4.14 15.92 3.54
C TYR A 221 5.48 16.61 3.65
N VAL A 222 5.66 17.34 4.74
CA VAL A 222 6.96 17.87 5.18
C VAL A 222 7.27 17.37 6.59
N VAL A 223 8.56 17.40 6.94
CA VAL A 223 9.01 17.11 8.32
C VAL A 223 9.44 18.41 8.97
N GLN A 224 8.78 18.79 10.05
CA GLN A 224 9.09 19.99 10.84
C GLN A 224 9.00 19.65 12.33
N GLU A 225 9.93 20.19 13.13
CA GLU A 225 9.94 19.99 14.58
C GLU A 225 9.83 18.50 15.01
N ASN A 226 10.48 17.60 14.25
CA ASN A 226 10.42 16.16 14.47
C ASN A 226 8.99 15.57 14.36
N LYS A 227 8.14 16.16 13.51
CA LYS A 227 6.80 15.69 13.20
C LYS A 227 6.55 15.69 11.69
N VAL A 228 5.70 14.77 11.25
CA VAL A 228 5.18 14.72 9.89
C VAL A 228 3.97 15.64 9.79
N ILE A 229 3.99 16.56 8.83
CA ILE A 229 2.87 17.48 8.56
C ILE A 229 2.40 17.24 7.14
N ILE A 230 1.13 16.86 6.98
CA ILE A 230 0.53 16.60 5.67
C ILE A 230 0.45 17.91 4.89
N VAL A 231 0.78 17.85 3.61
CA VAL A 231 0.62 18.95 2.65
C VAL A 231 -0.59 18.65 1.77
N ASP A 232 -1.43 19.66 1.56
CA ASP A 232 -2.52 19.58 0.60
C ASP A 232 -1.96 19.60 -0.83
N GLU A 233 -2.22 18.54 -1.60
CA GLU A 233 -1.64 18.36 -2.94
C GLU A 233 -2.10 19.42 -3.96
N HIS A 234 -3.24 20.07 -3.75
CA HIS A 234 -3.77 21.08 -4.68
C HIS A 234 -3.23 22.47 -4.35
N THR A 235 -3.07 22.79 -3.07
CA THR A 235 -2.76 24.15 -2.60
C THR A 235 -1.33 24.30 -2.07
N GLY A 236 -0.63 23.20 -1.79
CA GLY A 236 0.69 23.18 -1.15
C GLY A 236 0.67 23.63 0.31
N ARG A 237 -0.52 23.80 0.93
CA ARG A 237 -0.64 24.28 2.30
C ARG A 237 -0.38 23.15 3.29
N ALA A 238 0.38 23.45 4.34
CA ALA A 238 0.54 22.57 5.49
C ALA A 238 -0.79 22.44 6.25
N MET A 239 -1.17 21.21 6.59
CA MET A 239 -2.38 20.87 7.35
C MET A 239 -2.00 20.31 8.73
N PRO A 240 -1.53 21.16 9.67
CA PRO A 240 -1.18 20.71 11.01
C PRO A 240 -2.41 20.11 11.72
N GLY A 241 -2.17 19.03 12.46
CA GLY A 241 -3.23 18.28 13.17
C GLY A 241 -3.97 17.25 12.31
N ARG A 242 -3.81 17.27 10.98
CA ARG A 242 -4.33 16.20 10.11
C ARG A 242 -3.36 15.02 10.10
N ARG A 243 -3.89 13.80 10.27
CA ARG A 243 -3.13 12.55 10.19
C ARG A 243 -3.77 11.62 9.14
N TRP A 244 -2.97 10.74 8.56
CA TRP A 244 -3.52 9.63 7.77
C TRP A 244 -3.96 8.52 8.73
N SER A 245 -5.03 7.82 8.37
CA SER A 245 -5.62 6.75 9.17
C SER A 245 -4.90 5.41 8.98
N ASP A 246 -5.32 4.41 9.76
CA ASP A 246 -4.99 3.00 9.57
C ASP A 246 -3.48 2.75 9.63
N GLY A 247 -2.81 3.34 10.61
CA GLY A 247 -1.37 3.23 10.81
C GLY A 247 -0.47 3.91 9.76
N LEU A 248 -1.01 4.49 8.69
CA LEU A 248 -0.19 5.06 7.60
C LEU A 248 0.68 6.22 8.09
N HIS A 249 0.15 7.07 8.96
CA HIS A 249 0.91 8.20 9.48
C HIS A 249 2.08 7.75 10.34
N GLN A 250 1.89 6.70 11.14
CA GLN A 250 2.95 6.08 11.92
C GLN A 250 4.02 5.45 11.02
N ALA A 251 3.62 4.87 9.89
CA ALA A 251 4.56 4.34 8.90
C ALA A 251 5.41 5.46 8.26
N VAL A 252 4.83 6.62 7.95
CA VAL A 252 5.57 7.78 7.44
C VAL A 252 6.48 8.38 8.52
N GLU A 253 6.01 8.46 9.78
CA GLU A 253 6.84 8.87 10.92
C GLU A 253 8.04 7.93 11.09
N ALA A 254 7.82 6.62 11.01
CA ALA A 254 8.86 5.60 11.09
C ALA A 254 9.86 5.71 9.93
N LYS A 255 9.37 5.90 8.69
CA LYS A 255 10.18 6.12 7.49
C LYS A 255 11.14 7.28 7.66
N GLU A 256 10.65 8.41 8.16
CA GLU A 256 11.44 9.64 8.37
C GLU A 256 12.29 9.60 9.64
N GLY A 257 12.13 8.57 10.48
CA GLY A 257 12.86 8.41 11.74
C GLY A 257 12.49 9.45 12.79
N VAL A 258 11.28 10.00 12.71
CA VAL A 258 10.76 10.96 13.68
C VAL A 258 10.00 10.25 14.80
N THR A 259 9.49 11.01 15.78
CA THR A 259 8.68 10.44 16.85
C THR A 259 7.38 9.88 16.27
N ILE A 260 7.13 8.59 16.51
CA ILE A 260 5.87 7.94 16.16
C ILE A 260 4.84 8.27 17.23
N GLU A 261 3.82 9.03 16.86
CA GLU A 261 2.72 9.35 17.78
C GLU A 261 1.68 8.22 17.78
N GLN A 262 1.01 8.02 18.92
CA GLN A 262 -0.01 6.99 19.05
C GLN A 262 -1.13 7.20 18.02
N GLU A 263 -1.64 6.09 17.49
CA GLU A 263 -2.78 6.13 16.61
C GLU A 263 -4.03 6.60 17.38
N THR A 264 -4.85 7.38 16.69
CA THR A 264 -6.17 7.74 17.16
C THR A 264 -7.17 6.78 16.55
N GLN A 265 -7.90 6.04 17.37
CA GLN A 265 -9.00 5.21 16.91
C GLN A 265 -10.31 6.01 16.89
N THR A 266 -11.11 5.80 15.87
CA THR A 266 -12.47 6.35 15.81
C THR A 266 -13.35 5.65 16.85
N LEU A 267 -13.80 6.39 17.86
CA LEU A 267 -14.70 5.89 18.91
C LEU A 267 -16.17 5.98 18.48
N ALA A 268 -16.53 7.01 17.74
CA ALA A 268 -17.88 7.22 17.23
C ALA A 268 -17.86 8.03 15.94
N THR A 269 -18.79 7.70 15.03
CA THR A 269 -18.99 8.41 13.76
C THR A 269 -20.48 8.66 13.56
N ILE A 270 -20.84 9.87 13.15
CA ILE A 270 -22.19 10.19 12.70
C ILE A 270 -22.13 11.15 11.52
N THR A 271 -22.92 10.92 10.47
CA THR A 271 -23.07 11.90 9.39
C THR A 271 -23.87 13.09 9.89
N ILE A 272 -23.61 14.29 9.36
CA ILE A 272 -24.37 15.50 9.74
C ILE A 272 -25.87 15.28 9.49
N GLN A 273 -26.22 14.63 8.39
CA GLN A 273 -27.59 14.19 8.08
C GLN A 273 -28.20 13.31 9.19
N ASN A 274 -27.51 12.24 9.60
CA ASN A 274 -28.01 11.35 10.65
C ASN A 274 -28.07 12.02 12.02
N TYR A 275 -27.16 12.95 12.31
CA TYR A 275 -27.17 13.74 13.54
C TYR A 275 -28.42 14.63 13.63
N PHE A 276 -28.76 15.34 12.55
CA PHE A 276 -29.95 16.20 12.51
C PHE A 276 -31.27 15.40 12.54
N ARG A 277 -31.29 14.18 12.00
CA ARG A 277 -32.43 13.25 12.15
C ARG A 277 -32.72 12.83 13.60
N LEU A 278 -31.80 13.06 14.55
CA LEU A 278 -32.03 12.78 15.96
C LEU A 278 -32.95 13.82 16.64
N TYR A 279 -33.22 14.96 16.01
CA TYR A 279 -34.06 16.02 16.59
C TYR A 279 -35.53 15.84 16.18
N ASP A 280 -36.45 15.94 17.16
CA ASP A 280 -37.90 15.82 16.93
C ASP A 280 -38.48 16.94 16.03
N LYS A 281 -37.76 18.06 15.94
CA LYS A 281 -38.12 19.19 15.09
C LYS A 281 -36.84 19.86 14.57
N LEU A 282 -36.72 19.92 13.25
CA LEU A 282 -35.68 20.63 12.51
C LEU A 282 -36.11 22.07 12.23
#